data_AF-A0A1W9PP74-F1
#
_entry.id   AF-A0A1W9PP74-F1
#
_cell.length_a   1.000
_cell.length_b   1.000
_cell.length_c   1.000
_cell.angle_alpha   90.00
_cell.angle_beta   90.00
_cell.angle_gamma   90.00
#
_symmetry.space_group_name_H-M   'P 1'
#
loop_
_entity.id
_entity.type
_entity.pdbx_description
1 polymer ?
#
loop_
_entity_poly.entity_id
_entity_poly.type
_entity_poly.pdbx_seq_one_letter_code
_entity_poly.pdbx_strand_id
1 'polypeptide(L)'
;MNAKNNHKINKVPARLDFIQSATGLILALFIWAHMFFESSILFGKESMYAMTVFFEGYYFLGERYPFLIAVLGFFIFAVFILHALVAIRKFPSNYRQYRIFRNHMKSFRHTDTSTWFIQIVTGFVMFFLGSVHLYIVMSQPGDIGPYASSDRMVSEWMWPLFLLLLIAVILHAGIGSYRLCLKWGWFEGKNAKKSRQILKKFQYGFIAFFMTLGLLSIATYMKIGFEHQGHVGERYHSVEHAGKQVQK
;
A
#
# COMPACT_ATOMS: atom_id res chain seq x y z
N MET A 1 -10.28 -41.45 41.68
CA MET A 1 -9.38 -40.32 41.39
C MET A 1 -9.69 -39.78 40.01
N ASN A 2 -10.38 -38.64 39.93
CA ASN A 2 -10.71 -37.98 38.66
C ASN A 2 -9.52 -37.13 38.20
N ALA A 3 -8.70 -37.66 37.29
CA ALA A 3 -7.70 -36.86 36.59
C ALA A 3 -8.42 -35.89 35.66
N LYS A 4 -8.63 -34.64 36.11
CA LYS A 4 -9.02 -33.53 35.23
C LYS A 4 -7.89 -33.34 34.22
N ASN A 5 -8.03 -33.92 33.02
CA ASN A 5 -7.18 -33.60 31.88
C ASN A 5 -7.35 -32.11 31.54
N ASN A 6 -6.46 -31.29 32.07
CA ASN A 6 -6.44 -29.85 31.86
C ASN A 6 -5.80 -29.56 30.50
N HIS A 7 -6.49 -29.94 29.41
CA HIS A 7 -6.03 -29.62 28.05
C HIS A 7 -6.09 -28.11 27.84
N LYS A 8 -4.93 -27.45 27.93
CA LYS A 8 -4.82 -26.01 27.65
C LYS A 8 -5.24 -25.74 26.21
N ILE A 9 -6.23 -24.87 26.03
CA ILE A 9 -6.70 -24.45 24.69
C ILE A 9 -5.54 -23.80 23.93
N ASN A 10 -5.29 -24.27 22.71
CA ASN A 10 -4.28 -23.69 21.84
C ASN A 10 -4.71 -22.28 21.38
N LYS A 11 -3.94 -21.25 21.79
CA LYS A 11 -4.22 -19.84 21.48
C LYS A 11 -3.66 -19.39 20.13
N VAL A 12 -2.91 -20.23 19.42
CA VAL A 12 -2.28 -19.90 18.13
C VAL A 12 -3.28 -19.39 17.08
N PRO A 13 -4.48 -19.99 16.88
CA PRO A 13 -5.45 -19.47 15.92
C PRO A 13 -5.87 -18.02 16.21
N ALA A 14 -6.09 -17.68 17.48
CA ALA A 14 -6.44 -16.32 17.89
C ALA A 14 -5.28 -15.33 17.66
N ARG A 15 -4.04 -15.75 17.99
CA ARG A 15 -2.84 -14.93 17.72
C ARG A 15 -2.66 -14.66 16.23
N LEU A 16 -2.83 -15.68 15.39
CA LEU A 16 -2.72 -15.51 13.93
C LEU A 16 -3.84 -14.63 13.36
N ASP A 17 -5.05 -14.71 13.91
CA ASP A 17 -6.16 -13.85 13.48
C ASP A 17 -5.92 -12.37 13.86
N PHE A 18 -5.35 -12.13 15.04
CA PHE A 18 -4.89 -10.80 15.46
C PHE A 18 -3.75 -10.28 14.60
N ILE A 19 -2.69 -11.08 14.37
CA ILE A 19 -1.54 -10.70 13.54
C ILE A 19 -2.00 -10.34 12.12
N GLN A 20 -2.89 -11.14 11.51
CA GLN A 20 -3.43 -10.85 10.17
C GLN A 20 -4.10 -9.48 10.11
N SER A 21 -4.89 -9.16 11.14
CA SER A 21 -5.61 -7.89 11.26
C SER A 21 -4.71 -6.71 11.57
N ALA A 22 -3.73 -6.87 12.46
CA ALA A 22 -2.79 -5.83 12.83
C ALA A 22 -1.86 -5.47 11.66
N THR A 23 -1.26 -6.47 11.01
CA THR A 23 -0.41 -6.24 9.84
C THR A 23 -1.19 -5.62 8.68
N GLY A 24 -2.43 -6.05 8.45
CA GLY A 24 -3.31 -5.45 7.45
C GLY A 24 -3.64 -3.99 7.74
N LEU A 25 -3.84 -3.62 9.01
CA LEU A 25 -4.06 -2.22 9.43
C LEU A 25 -2.80 -1.38 9.17
N ILE A 26 -1.63 -1.87 9.59
CA ILE A 26 -0.35 -1.16 9.40
C ILE A 26 -0.12 -0.88 7.90
N LEU A 27 -0.31 -1.89 7.04
CA LEU A 27 -0.15 -1.72 5.60
C LEU A 27 -1.19 -0.78 5.00
N ALA A 28 -2.46 -0.85 5.43
CA ALA A 28 -3.48 0.05 4.93
C ALA A 28 -3.18 1.52 5.27
N LEU A 29 -2.78 1.79 6.52
CA LEU A 29 -2.38 3.13 6.96
C LEU A 29 -1.12 3.60 6.23
N PHE A 30 -0.13 2.73 6.03
CA PHE A 30 1.04 3.02 5.23
C PHE A 30 0.66 3.41 3.81
N ILE A 31 -0.20 2.65 3.13
CA ILE A 31 -0.65 2.97 1.78
C ILE A 31 -1.37 4.31 1.73
N TRP A 32 -2.21 4.64 2.71
CA TRP A 32 -2.87 5.96 2.73
C TRP A 32 -1.86 7.10 2.82
N ALA A 33 -0.89 6.98 3.73
CA ALA A 33 0.17 7.98 3.88
C ALA A 33 1.05 8.06 2.62
N HIS A 34 1.48 6.91 2.11
CA HIS A 34 2.27 6.77 0.88
C HIS A 34 1.59 7.44 -0.32
N MET A 35 0.29 7.24 -0.51
CA MET A 35 -0.45 7.89 -1.60
C MET A 35 -0.42 9.41 -1.51
N PHE A 36 -0.48 9.99 -0.30
CA PHE A 36 -0.35 11.44 -0.13
C PHE A 36 1.07 11.92 -0.42
N PHE A 37 2.09 11.24 0.10
CA PHE A 37 3.48 11.63 -0.08
C PHE A 37 3.91 11.56 -1.55
N GLU A 38 3.60 10.47 -2.26
CA GLU A 38 3.89 10.34 -3.68
C GLU A 38 3.10 11.33 -4.55
N SER A 39 1.88 11.67 -4.14
CA SER A 39 1.05 12.65 -4.87
C SER A 39 1.51 14.09 -4.71
N SER A 40 2.50 14.38 -3.86
CA SER A 40 3.08 15.72 -3.73
C SER A 40 3.61 16.27 -5.06
N ILE A 41 3.98 15.40 -6.00
CA ILE A 41 4.38 15.77 -7.36
C ILE A 41 3.30 16.55 -8.12
N LEU A 42 2.01 16.39 -7.76
CA LEU A 42 0.91 17.16 -8.34
C LEU A 42 1.00 18.65 -8.03
N PHE A 43 1.67 19.02 -6.95
CA PHE A 43 1.95 20.41 -6.58
C PHE A 43 3.27 20.93 -7.15
N GLY A 44 3.99 20.11 -7.94
CA GLY A 44 5.23 20.46 -8.62
C GLY A 44 6.45 19.68 -8.14
N LYS A 45 7.54 19.80 -8.90
CA LYS A 45 8.82 19.10 -8.65
C LYS A 45 9.42 19.48 -7.30
N GLU A 46 9.37 20.76 -6.92
CA GLU A 46 9.85 21.22 -5.61
C GLU A 46 9.09 20.58 -4.44
N SER A 47 7.78 20.38 -4.56
CA SER A 47 6.98 19.75 -3.49
C SER A 47 7.38 18.29 -3.27
N MET A 48 7.56 17.52 -4.35
CA MET A 48 8.06 16.14 -4.26
C MET A 48 9.51 16.08 -3.76
N TYR A 49 10.36 17.03 -4.17
CA TYR A 49 11.72 17.12 -3.65
C TYR A 49 11.73 17.40 -2.14
N ALA A 50 10.93 18.37 -1.67
CA ALA A 50 10.80 18.68 -0.24
C ALA A 50 10.32 17.45 0.57
N MET A 51 9.37 16.68 0.02
CA MET A 51 8.91 15.43 0.64
C MET A 51 10.01 14.36 0.66
N THR A 52 10.81 14.26 -0.41
CA THR A 52 11.95 13.33 -0.47
C THR A 52 12.96 13.64 0.64
N VAL A 53 13.42 14.90 0.73
CA VAL A 53 14.44 15.27 1.73
C VAL A 53 13.90 15.23 3.16
N PHE A 54 12.58 15.39 3.35
CA PHE A 54 11.93 15.13 4.63
C PHE A 54 12.13 13.69 5.09
N PHE A 55 11.90 12.70 4.22
CA PHE A 55 12.12 11.28 4.55
C PHE A 55 13.60 10.89 4.66
N GLU A 56 14.49 11.64 4.03
CA GLU A 56 15.94 11.53 4.23
C GLU A 56 16.43 12.20 5.53
N GLY A 57 15.52 12.78 6.32
CA GLY A 57 15.82 13.33 7.64
C GLY A 57 16.38 14.76 7.63
N TYR A 58 16.41 15.46 6.50
CA TYR A 58 17.07 16.76 6.35
C TYR A 58 16.58 17.81 7.37
N TYR A 59 15.27 17.90 7.61
CA TYR A 59 14.70 18.89 8.53
C TYR A 59 14.98 18.60 10.02
N PHE A 60 15.42 17.39 10.36
CA PHE A 60 15.67 16.96 11.74
C PHE A 60 17.16 16.78 12.03
N LEU A 61 17.94 16.32 11.03
CA LEU A 61 19.34 15.95 11.16
C LEU A 61 20.28 16.95 10.48
N GLY A 62 19.76 17.87 9.66
CA GLY A 62 20.54 18.89 8.95
C GLY A 62 21.28 18.39 7.69
N GLU A 63 21.32 17.08 7.48
CA GLU A 63 21.93 16.41 6.32
C GLU A 63 20.94 15.40 5.71
N ARG A 64 21.21 14.98 4.46
CA ARG A 64 20.39 14.03 3.72
C ARG A 64 20.92 12.61 3.90
N TYR A 65 20.10 11.72 4.45
CA TYR A 65 20.44 10.30 4.63
C TYR A 65 19.44 9.39 3.88
N PRO A 66 19.67 9.10 2.59
CA PRO A 66 18.82 8.20 1.80
C PRO A 66 18.58 6.83 2.45
N PHE A 67 19.56 6.32 3.19
CA PHE A 67 19.43 5.04 3.90
C PHE A 67 18.22 4.97 4.85
N LEU A 68 17.71 6.09 5.37
CA LEU A 68 16.50 6.11 6.20
C LEU A 68 15.27 5.58 5.44
N ILE A 69 15.16 5.89 4.14
CA ILE A 69 14.10 5.37 3.28
C ILE A 69 14.24 3.85 3.11
N ALA A 70 15.48 3.35 2.97
CA ALA A 70 15.72 1.91 2.88
C ALA A 70 15.33 1.16 4.17
N VAL A 71 15.63 1.72 5.35
CA VAL A 71 15.22 1.15 6.64
C VAL A 71 13.70 1.09 6.76
N LEU A 72 13.01 2.18 6.38
CA LEU A 72 11.55 2.20 6.36
C LEU A 72 11.00 1.18 5.36
N GLY A 73 11.57 1.11 4.16
CA GLY A 73 11.22 0.13 3.13
C GLY A 73 11.38 -1.31 3.62
N PHE A 74 12.47 -1.62 4.32
CA PHE A 74 12.71 -2.94 4.91
C PHE A 74 11.68 -3.30 5.98
N PHE A 75 11.36 -2.36 6.87
CA PHE A 75 10.31 -2.56 7.87
C PHE A 75 8.96 -2.87 7.20
N ILE A 76 8.55 -2.07 6.22
CA ILE A 76 7.29 -2.29 5.49
C ILE A 76 7.31 -3.61 4.73
N PHE A 77 8.45 -3.98 4.14
CA PHE A 77 8.59 -5.26 3.43
C PHE A 77 8.46 -6.46 4.38
N ALA A 78 9.03 -6.39 5.58
CA ALA A 78 8.85 -7.41 6.60
C ALA A 78 7.39 -7.55 7.03
N VAL A 79 6.68 -6.43 7.23
CA VAL A 79 5.24 -6.43 7.54
C VAL A 79 4.42 -6.98 6.37
N PHE A 80 4.77 -6.63 5.12
CA PHE A 80 4.14 -7.13 3.90
C PHE A 80 4.26 -8.66 3.80
N ILE A 81 5.46 -9.22 4.01
CA ILE A 81 5.69 -10.66 4.02
C ILE A 81 4.90 -11.33 5.14
N LEU A 82 4.96 -10.80 6.37
CA LEU A 82 4.23 -11.36 7.51
C LEU A 82 2.71 -11.35 7.25
N HIS A 83 2.18 -10.25 6.73
CA HIS A 83 0.78 -10.14 6.36
C HIS A 83 0.39 -11.22 5.36
N ALA A 84 1.18 -11.38 4.31
CA ALA A 84 0.90 -12.30 3.23
C ALA A 84 0.99 -13.77 3.68
N LEU A 85 2.01 -14.14 4.47
CA LEU A 85 2.16 -15.48 5.05
C LEU A 85 0.96 -15.87 5.93
N VAL A 86 0.40 -14.92 6.68
CA VAL A 86 -0.74 -15.19 7.55
C VAL A 86 -2.06 -15.17 6.78
N ALA A 87 -2.21 -14.27 5.81
CA ALA A 87 -3.43 -14.09 5.02
C ALA A 87 -3.65 -15.18 3.96
N ILE A 88 -2.57 -15.78 3.42
CA ILE A 88 -2.67 -16.84 2.38
C ILE A 88 -3.46 -18.06 2.86
N ARG A 89 -3.53 -18.30 4.19
CA ARG A 89 -4.37 -19.34 4.81
C ARG A 89 -5.87 -19.18 4.51
N LYS A 90 -6.30 -18.01 4.03
CA LYS A 90 -7.70 -17.72 3.66
C LYS A 90 -8.01 -18.01 2.19
N PHE A 91 -7.02 -18.39 1.39
CA PHE A 91 -7.21 -18.65 -0.04
C PHE A 91 -7.86 -20.03 -0.24
N PRO A 92 -8.69 -20.21 -1.30
CA PRO A 92 -9.11 -21.54 -1.71
C PRO A 92 -7.88 -22.40 -2.04
N SER A 93 -7.65 -23.46 -1.29
CA SER A 93 -6.39 -24.24 -1.34
C SER A 93 -6.37 -25.34 -2.40
N ASN A 94 -7.49 -25.56 -3.10
CA ASN A 94 -7.59 -26.54 -4.18
C ASN A 94 -8.72 -26.19 -5.17
N TYR A 95 -8.72 -26.87 -6.32
CA TYR A 95 -9.70 -26.66 -7.39
C TYR A 95 -11.15 -26.83 -6.91
N ARG A 96 -11.43 -27.82 -6.05
CA ARG A 96 -12.78 -28.05 -5.52
C ARG A 96 -13.27 -26.85 -4.71
N GLN A 97 -12.46 -26.32 -3.79
CA GLN A 97 -12.81 -25.14 -2.99
C GLN A 97 -12.99 -23.91 -3.88
N TYR A 98 -12.08 -23.68 -4.84
CA TYR A 98 -12.18 -22.58 -5.79
C TYR A 98 -13.50 -22.65 -6.58
N ARG A 99 -13.81 -23.80 -7.17
CA ARG A 99 -15.03 -24.00 -7.97
C ARG A 99 -16.30 -23.81 -7.14
N ILE A 100 -16.36 -24.38 -5.94
CA ILE A 100 -17.50 -24.21 -5.02
C ILE A 100 -17.70 -22.74 -4.71
N PHE A 101 -16.64 -22.04 -4.31
CA PHE A 101 -16.71 -20.63 -3.95
C PHE A 101 -17.14 -19.76 -5.14
N ARG A 102 -16.58 -19.99 -6.33
CA ARG A 102 -16.93 -19.24 -7.56
C ARG A 102 -18.39 -19.45 -7.94
N ASN A 103 -18.91 -20.67 -7.86
CA ASN A 103 -20.30 -20.97 -8.16
C ASN A 103 -21.24 -20.32 -7.12
N HIS A 104 -20.90 -20.41 -5.83
CA HIS A 104 -21.65 -19.75 -4.77
C HIS A 104 -21.69 -18.24 -4.97
N MET A 105 -20.56 -17.60 -5.26
CA MET A 105 -20.49 -16.16 -5.51
C MET A 105 -21.37 -15.71 -6.68
N LYS A 106 -21.37 -16.48 -7.79
CA LYS A 106 -22.21 -16.19 -8.97
C LYS A 106 -23.71 -16.33 -8.67
N SER A 107 -24.10 -17.31 -7.87
CA SER A 107 -25.50 -17.56 -7.50
C SER A 107 -26.00 -16.56 -6.45
N PHE A 108 -25.21 -16.30 -5.40
CA PHE A 108 -25.61 -15.48 -4.26
C PHE A 108 -25.65 -13.98 -4.58
N ARG A 109 -24.85 -13.51 -5.57
CA ARG A 109 -24.83 -12.11 -6.05
C ARG A 109 -24.70 -11.05 -4.93
N HIS A 110 -23.96 -11.39 -3.86
CA HIS A 110 -23.77 -10.51 -2.71
C HIS A 110 -22.46 -9.73 -2.81
N THR A 111 -22.55 -8.40 -2.72
CA THR A 111 -21.41 -7.49 -2.91
C THR A 111 -20.23 -7.83 -2.00
N ASP A 112 -20.48 -8.06 -0.70
CA ASP A 112 -19.39 -8.29 0.23
C ASP A 112 -18.81 -9.71 0.11
N THR A 113 -19.47 -10.62 -0.60
CA THR A 113 -18.85 -11.91 -0.98
C THR A 113 -17.96 -11.70 -2.21
N SER A 114 -18.44 -10.93 -3.19
CA SER A 114 -17.69 -10.62 -4.41
C SER A 114 -16.44 -9.79 -4.14
N THR A 115 -16.50 -8.76 -3.29
CA THR A 115 -15.33 -7.94 -2.98
C THR A 115 -14.29 -8.68 -2.13
N TRP A 116 -14.68 -9.75 -1.42
CA TRP A 116 -13.71 -10.60 -0.72
C TRP A 116 -12.87 -11.38 -1.72
N PHE A 117 -13.52 -11.86 -2.80
CA PHE A 117 -12.80 -12.49 -3.90
C PHE A 117 -11.85 -11.52 -4.60
N ILE A 118 -12.25 -10.25 -4.77
CA ILE A 118 -11.36 -9.21 -5.29
C ILE A 118 -10.11 -9.09 -4.39
N GLN A 119 -10.25 -9.11 -3.06
CA GLN A 119 -9.08 -9.07 -2.17
C GLN A 119 -8.14 -10.26 -2.35
N ILE A 120 -8.65 -11.47 -2.61
CA ILE A 120 -7.79 -12.63 -2.91
C ILE A 120 -7.01 -12.36 -4.19
N VAL A 121 -7.68 -11.93 -5.25
CA VAL A 121 -7.04 -11.68 -6.55
C VAL A 121 -6.00 -10.57 -6.43
N THR A 122 -6.34 -9.43 -5.82
CA THR A 122 -5.40 -8.32 -5.66
C THR A 122 -4.26 -8.66 -4.70
N GLY A 123 -4.54 -9.40 -3.63
CA GLY A 123 -3.50 -9.90 -2.71
C GLY A 123 -2.52 -10.84 -3.42
N PHE A 124 -3.04 -11.71 -4.29
CA PHE A 124 -2.21 -12.59 -5.11
C PHE A 124 -1.33 -11.82 -6.10
N VAL A 125 -1.91 -10.86 -6.82
CA VAL A 125 -1.18 -9.99 -7.76
C VAL A 125 -0.07 -9.20 -7.06
N MET A 126 -0.32 -8.70 -5.85
CA MET A 126 0.65 -7.91 -5.09
C MET A 126 1.88 -8.71 -4.64
N PHE A 127 1.82 -10.04 -4.53
CA PHE A 127 3.03 -10.85 -4.26
C PHE A 127 4.14 -10.57 -5.28
N PHE A 128 3.77 -10.33 -6.53
CA PHE A 128 4.72 -10.06 -7.61
C PHE A 128 5.01 -8.57 -7.70
N LEU A 129 3.96 -7.75 -7.89
CA LEU A 129 4.12 -6.32 -8.15
C LEU A 129 4.67 -5.56 -6.94
N GLY A 130 4.14 -5.85 -5.75
CA GLY A 130 4.56 -5.19 -4.50
C GLY A 130 6.00 -5.54 -4.12
N SER A 131 6.42 -6.79 -4.35
CA SER A 131 7.80 -7.22 -4.07
C SER A 131 8.82 -6.50 -4.93
N VAL A 132 8.57 -6.36 -6.23
CA VAL A 132 9.45 -5.61 -7.14
C VAL A 132 9.55 -4.15 -6.72
N HIS A 133 8.41 -3.49 -6.46
CA HIS A 133 8.38 -2.11 -6.03
C HIS A 133 9.17 -1.88 -4.72
N LEU A 134 8.90 -2.69 -3.69
CA LEU A 134 9.58 -2.56 -2.39
C LEU A 134 11.08 -2.83 -2.50
N TYR A 135 11.48 -3.82 -3.31
CA TYR A 135 12.90 -4.12 -3.51
C TYR A 135 13.66 -2.94 -4.15
N ILE A 136 13.07 -2.28 -5.15
CA ILE A 136 13.68 -1.12 -5.81
C ILE A 136 13.83 0.03 -4.81
N VAL A 137 12.78 0.35 -4.04
CA VAL A 137 12.83 1.43 -3.05
C VAL A 137 13.91 1.19 -1.98
N MET A 138 14.09 -0.07 -1.56
CA MET A 138 15.12 -0.43 -0.58
C MET A 138 16.54 -0.42 -1.15
N SER A 139 16.71 -0.83 -2.41
CA SER A 139 18.04 -0.99 -3.04
C SER A 139 18.55 0.28 -3.71
N GLN A 140 17.65 1.20 -4.07
CA GLN A 140 17.96 2.47 -4.74
C GLN A 140 17.32 3.66 -4.00
N PRO A 141 17.51 3.81 -2.67
CA PRO A 141 16.81 4.82 -1.89
C PRO A 141 17.23 6.27 -2.25
N GLY A 142 18.43 6.45 -2.82
CA GLY A 142 18.91 7.74 -3.33
C GLY A 142 18.28 8.15 -4.66
N ASP A 143 17.57 7.25 -5.34
CA ASP A 143 16.93 7.47 -6.63
C ASP A 143 15.42 7.71 -6.46
N ILE A 144 15.09 8.49 -5.44
CA ILE A 144 13.73 8.95 -5.16
C ILE A 144 13.74 10.47 -5.29
N GLY A 145 12.79 11.00 -6.04
CA GLY A 145 12.66 12.42 -6.30
C GLY A 145 12.03 12.70 -7.66
N PRO A 146 11.84 13.98 -8.03
CA PRO A 146 11.05 14.34 -9.20
C PRO A 146 11.58 13.74 -10.51
N TYR A 147 12.90 13.75 -10.72
CA TYR A 147 13.52 13.22 -11.94
C TYR A 147 13.73 11.71 -11.85
N ALA A 148 14.43 11.23 -10.82
CA ALA A 148 14.72 9.80 -10.69
C ALA A 148 13.45 8.91 -10.68
N SER A 149 12.38 9.33 -9.99
CA SER A 149 11.11 8.58 -10.00
C SER A 149 10.40 8.63 -11.37
N SER A 150 10.51 9.75 -12.10
CA SER A 150 9.96 9.93 -13.44
C SER A 150 10.72 9.15 -14.52
N ASP A 151 12.05 9.14 -14.45
CA ASP A 151 12.90 8.35 -15.33
C ASP A 151 12.61 6.86 -15.15
N ARG A 152 12.45 6.40 -13.90
CA ARG A 152 12.02 5.04 -13.61
C ARG A 152 10.66 4.72 -14.23
N MET A 153 9.70 5.64 -14.14
CA MET A 153 8.35 5.46 -14.69
C MET A 153 8.37 5.20 -16.20
N VAL A 154 9.18 5.97 -16.93
CA VAL A 154 9.18 5.99 -18.41
C VAL A 154 10.36 5.23 -19.00
N SER A 155 11.58 5.66 -18.73
CA SER A 155 12.81 5.12 -19.31
C SER A 155 13.10 3.69 -18.84
N GLU A 156 12.75 3.35 -17.60
CA GLU A 156 12.87 1.99 -17.06
C GLU A 156 11.58 1.16 -17.18
N TRP A 157 10.57 1.63 -17.91
CA TRP A 157 9.34 0.88 -18.20
C TRP A 157 8.53 0.43 -16.97
N MET A 158 8.62 1.14 -15.85
CA MET A 158 7.90 0.74 -14.63
C MET A 158 6.42 1.16 -14.60
N TRP A 159 5.95 2.02 -15.52
CA TRP A 159 4.55 2.46 -15.55
C TRP A 159 3.49 1.35 -15.61
N PRO A 160 3.65 0.21 -16.33
CA PRO A 160 2.65 -0.85 -16.33
C PRO A 160 2.55 -1.51 -14.95
N LEU A 161 3.71 -1.71 -14.30
CA LEU A 161 3.76 -2.25 -12.94
C LEU A 161 3.06 -1.31 -11.97
N PHE A 162 3.35 -0.02 -12.00
CA PHE A 162 2.75 0.95 -11.10
C PHE A 162 1.24 1.12 -11.32
N LEU A 163 0.77 1.09 -12.57
CA LEU A 163 -0.66 1.16 -12.88
C LEU A 163 -1.41 -0.06 -12.32
N LEU A 164 -0.89 -1.27 -12.56
CA LEU A 164 -1.50 -2.50 -12.04
C LEU A 164 -1.41 -2.59 -10.52
N LEU A 165 -0.28 -2.16 -9.95
CA LEU A 165 -0.08 -2.12 -8.50
C LEU A 165 -1.03 -1.13 -7.83
N LEU A 166 -1.22 0.07 -8.41
CA LEU A 166 -2.19 1.06 -7.94
C LEU A 166 -3.59 0.46 -7.85
N ILE A 167 -4.06 -0.17 -8.93
CA ILE A 167 -5.38 -0.80 -8.97
C ILE A 167 -5.47 -1.89 -7.89
N ALA A 168 -4.47 -2.77 -7.82
CA ALA A 168 -4.47 -3.87 -6.88
C ALA A 168 -4.48 -3.39 -5.42
N VAL A 169 -3.55 -2.49 -5.05
CA VAL A 169 -3.34 -2.06 -3.67
C VAL A 169 -4.47 -1.19 -3.14
N ILE A 170 -5.02 -0.27 -3.96
CA ILE A 170 -6.12 0.60 -3.52
C ILE A 170 -7.40 -0.20 -3.32
N LEU A 171 -7.71 -1.14 -4.23
CA LEU A 171 -8.83 -2.06 -4.03
C LEU A 171 -8.60 -2.95 -2.80
N HIS A 172 -7.41 -3.52 -2.64
CA HIS A 172 -7.09 -4.42 -1.54
C HIS A 172 -7.20 -3.71 -0.18
N ALA A 173 -6.56 -2.55 -0.04
CA ALA A 173 -6.54 -1.76 1.19
C ALA A 173 -7.94 -1.17 1.48
N GLY A 174 -8.62 -0.61 0.49
CA GLY A 174 -9.97 -0.06 0.67
C GLY A 174 -10.97 -1.12 1.16
N ILE A 175 -11.04 -2.27 0.48
CA ILE A 175 -11.92 -3.38 0.90
C ILE A 175 -11.45 -3.96 2.25
N GLY A 176 -10.14 -4.07 2.45
CA GLY A 176 -9.52 -4.58 3.68
C GLY A 176 -9.89 -3.76 4.91
N SER A 177 -9.72 -2.44 4.86
CA SER A 177 -10.06 -1.54 5.94
C SER A 177 -11.55 -1.60 6.28
N TYR A 178 -12.43 -1.61 5.28
CA TYR A 178 -13.88 -1.78 5.50
C TYR A 178 -14.19 -3.08 6.26
N ARG A 179 -13.64 -4.21 5.81
CA ARG A 179 -13.87 -5.50 6.48
C ARG A 179 -13.25 -5.54 7.85
N LEU A 180 -12.11 -4.91 8.05
CA LEU A 180 -11.43 -4.89 9.33
C LEU A 180 -12.28 -4.16 10.38
N CYS A 181 -12.84 -3.00 10.01
CA CYS A 181 -13.78 -2.27 10.85
C CYS A 181 -15.01 -3.10 11.23
N LEU A 182 -15.58 -3.84 10.27
CA LEU A 182 -16.72 -4.73 10.54
C LEU A 182 -16.33 -5.95 11.37
N LYS A 183 -15.19 -6.57 11.11
CA LYS A 183 -14.73 -7.78 11.79
C LYS A 183 -14.54 -7.54 13.29
N TRP A 184 -14.00 -6.37 13.66
CA TRP A 184 -13.71 -6.01 15.05
C TRP A 184 -14.77 -5.11 15.69
N GLY A 185 -15.84 -4.79 14.96
CA GLY A 185 -16.96 -4.01 15.48
C GLY A 185 -16.61 -2.58 15.91
N TRP A 186 -15.48 -2.01 15.47
CA TRP A 186 -14.95 -0.74 15.99
C TRP A 186 -15.92 0.45 15.90
N PHE A 187 -16.84 0.42 14.93
CA PHE A 187 -17.78 1.51 14.68
C PHE A 187 -19.26 1.07 14.71
N GLU A 188 -19.60 -0.11 15.24
CA GLU A 188 -20.97 -0.65 15.18
C GLU A 188 -22.00 0.24 15.89
N GLY A 189 -21.63 0.80 17.04
CA GLY A 189 -22.50 1.65 17.85
C GLY A 189 -23.84 0.98 18.19
N LYS A 190 -24.90 1.78 18.35
CA LYS A 190 -26.25 1.29 18.66
C LYS A 190 -26.99 0.69 17.44
N ASN A 191 -26.53 0.95 16.21
CA ASN A 191 -27.18 0.49 14.99
C ASN A 191 -26.15 0.03 13.95
N ALA A 192 -25.79 -1.25 14.05
CA ALA A 192 -24.80 -1.89 13.19
C ALA A 192 -25.17 -1.83 11.70
N LYS A 193 -26.47 -1.89 11.35
CA LYS A 193 -26.92 -1.79 9.94
C LYS A 193 -26.61 -0.41 9.36
N LYS A 194 -26.93 0.66 10.08
CA LYS A 194 -26.60 2.03 9.67
C LYS A 194 -25.09 2.24 9.59
N SER A 195 -24.35 1.76 10.60
CA SER A 195 -22.89 1.84 10.60
C SER A 195 -22.27 1.14 9.38
N ARG A 196 -22.70 -0.09 9.07
CA ARG A 196 -22.23 -0.83 7.88
C ARG A 196 -22.47 -0.07 6.58
N GLN A 197 -23.63 0.56 6.42
CA GLN A 197 -23.92 1.39 5.23
C GLN A 197 -22.98 2.59 5.11
N ILE A 198 -22.70 3.26 6.24
CA ILE A 198 -21.77 4.39 6.30
C ILE A 198 -20.35 3.93 5.95
N LEU A 199 -19.86 2.87 6.58
CA LEU A 199 -18.54 2.30 6.31
C LEU A 199 -18.39 1.89 4.85
N LYS A 200 -19.45 1.36 4.23
CA LYS A 200 -19.45 1.00 2.81
C LYS A 200 -19.38 2.23 1.89
N LYS A 201 -20.06 3.33 2.23
CA LYS A 201 -19.90 4.60 1.50
C LYS A 201 -18.49 5.15 1.62
N PHE A 202 -17.92 5.14 2.83
CA PHE A 202 -16.52 5.52 3.04
C PHE A 202 -15.57 4.65 2.23
N GLN A 203 -15.76 3.33 2.22
CA GLN A 203 -14.97 2.42 1.41
C GLN A 203 -14.93 2.83 -0.07
N TYR A 204 -16.09 3.07 -0.69
CA TYR A 204 -16.15 3.49 -2.08
C TYR A 204 -15.54 4.87 -2.31
N GLY A 205 -15.80 5.83 -1.40
CA GLY A 205 -15.20 7.15 -1.44
C GLY A 205 -13.67 7.11 -1.36
N PHE A 206 -13.12 6.31 -0.44
CA PHE A 206 -11.67 6.10 -0.29
C PHE A 206 -11.05 5.50 -1.55
N ILE A 207 -11.67 4.45 -2.11
CA ILE A 207 -11.19 3.82 -3.34
C ILE A 207 -11.21 4.84 -4.49
N ALA A 208 -12.32 5.55 -4.69
CA ALA A 208 -12.44 6.53 -5.77
C ALA A 208 -11.42 7.69 -5.63
N PHE A 209 -11.26 8.21 -4.41
CA PHE A 209 -10.33 9.28 -4.11
C PHE A 209 -8.88 8.88 -4.39
N PHE A 210 -8.39 7.81 -3.75
CA PHE A 210 -6.99 7.39 -3.93
C PHE A 210 -6.70 6.83 -5.33
N MET A 211 -7.68 6.23 -5.99
CA MET A 211 -7.54 5.82 -7.40
C MET A 211 -7.33 7.04 -8.29
N THR A 212 -8.16 8.07 -8.15
CA THR A 212 -8.03 9.32 -8.93
C THR A 212 -6.70 10.00 -8.63
N LEU A 213 -6.35 10.14 -7.35
CA LEU A 213 -5.09 10.75 -6.91
C LEU A 213 -3.88 10.01 -7.50
N GLY A 214 -3.89 8.67 -7.44
CA GLY A 214 -2.81 7.85 -7.98
C GLY A 214 -2.69 7.91 -9.50
N LEU A 215 -3.82 7.89 -10.23
CA LEU A 215 -3.81 7.99 -11.68
C LEU A 215 -3.27 9.35 -12.15
N LEU A 216 -3.67 10.44 -11.50
CA LEU A 216 -3.13 11.78 -11.77
C LEU A 216 -1.63 11.84 -11.47
N SER A 217 -1.20 11.25 -10.35
CA SER A 217 0.22 11.24 -9.97
C SER A 217 1.08 10.45 -10.97
N ILE A 218 0.62 9.26 -11.39
CA ILE A 218 1.28 8.47 -12.45
C ILE A 218 1.37 9.29 -13.75
N ALA A 219 0.27 9.93 -14.16
CA ALA A 219 0.27 10.75 -15.38
C ALA A 219 1.28 11.91 -15.29
N THR A 220 1.38 12.57 -14.13
CA THR A 220 2.38 13.63 -13.90
C THR A 220 3.80 13.09 -13.92
N TYR A 221 4.09 11.97 -13.27
CA TYR A 221 5.41 11.33 -13.32
C TYR A 221 5.78 10.92 -14.74
N MET A 222 4.83 10.35 -15.50
CA MET A 222 5.04 10.01 -16.91
C MET A 222 5.32 11.25 -17.75
N LYS A 223 4.54 12.32 -17.58
CA LYS A 223 4.77 13.59 -18.30
C LYS A 223 6.19 14.12 -18.07
N ILE A 224 6.60 14.23 -16.81
CA ILE A 224 7.95 14.68 -16.46
C ILE A 224 9.00 13.73 -17.03
N GLY A 225 8.76 12.41 -16.97
CA GLY A 225 9.67 11.41 -17.52
C GLY A 225 9.85 11.54 -19.03
N PHE A 226 8.77 11.75 -19.79
CA PHE A 226 8.84 12.01 -21.24
C PHE A 226 9.61 13.29 -21.57
N GLU A 227 9.37 14.38 -20.84
CA GLU A 227 10.09 15.64 -21.00
C GLU A 227 11.58 15.51 -20.63
N HIS A 228 11.92 14.60 -19.71
CA HIS A 228 13.27 14.39 -19.19
C HIS A 228 14.06 13.27 -19.90
N GLN A 229 13.48 12.58 -20.89
CA GLN A 229 14.11 11.42 -21.57
C GLN A 229 15.51 11.69 -22.14
N GLY A 230 15.81 12.92 -22.55
CA GLY A 230 17.14 13.31 -23.06
C GLY A 230 18.22 13.44 -21.99
N HIS A 231 17.86 13.45 -20.71
CA HIS A 231 18.72 13.78 -19.58
C HIS A 231 18.64 12.73 -18.45
N VAL A 232 18.28 11.48 -18.80
CA VAL A 232 18.11 10.40 -17.82
C VAL A 232 19.33 10.29 -16.90
N GLY A 233 19.07 10.27 -15.59
CA GLY A 233 20.11 10.23 -14.56
C GLY A 233 20.55 11.61 -14.03
N GLU A 234 20.10 12.71 -14.65
CA GLU A 234 20.28 14.05 -14.08
C GLU A 234 19.54 14.16 -12.72
N ARG A 235 20.21 14.76 -11.73
CA ARG A 235 19.63 14.97 -10.41
C ARG A 235 18.82 16.25 -10.38
N TYR A 236 17.67 16.19 -9.71
CA TYR A 236 16.89 17.39 -9.46
C TYR A 236 17.62 18.33 -8.49
N HIS A 237 17.89 19.56 -8.91
CA HIS A 237 18.45 20.62 -8.08
C HIS A 237 17.36 21.60 -7.67
N SER A 238 17.07 21.66 -6.37
CA SER A 238 16.05 22.56 -5.83
C SER A 238 16.50 24.01 -5.87
N VAL A 239 15.64 24.88 -6.40
CA VAL A 239 15.89 26.33 -6.45
C VAL A 239 15.91 26.94 -5.04
N GLU A 240 15.09 26.42 -4.13
CA GLU A 240 15.00 26.90 -2.73
C GLU A 240 16.13 26.37 -1.84
N HIS A 241 16.58 25.12 -2.04
CA HIS A 241 17.62 24.54 -1.19
C HIS A 241 19.03 24.98 -1.58
N ALA A 242 19.24 25.40 -2.84
CA ALA A 242 20.50 26.01 -3.28
C ALA A 242 20.83 27.30 -2.51
N GLY A 243 19.83 28.10 -2.14
CA GLY A 243 20.02 29.34 -1.37
C GLY A 243 20.43 29.12 0.10
N LYS A 244 20.10 27.98 0.69
CA LYS A 244 20.41 27.68 2.11
C LYS A 244 21.79 27.06 2.33
N GLN A 245 22.40 26.44 1.31
CA GLN A 245 23.77 25.91 1.40
C GLN A 245 24.85 26.98 1.28
N VAL A 246 24.55 28.14 0.69
CA VAL A 246 25.51 29.26 0.54
C VAL A 246 25.61 30.12 1.82
N GLN A 247 24.72 29.93 2.80
CA GLN A 247 24.67 30.71 4.05
C GLN A 247 25.19 29.97 5.29
N LYS A 248 25.82 28.81 5.13
CA LYS A 248 26.61 28.13 6.18
C LYS A 248 28.07 28.13 5.79
#